data_AF-A0A7C4HP86-F1
#
_entry.id   AF-A0A7C4HP86-F1
#
_cell.length_a   1.000
_cell.length_b   1.000
_cell.length_c   1.000
_cell.angle_alpha   90.00
_cell.angle_beta   90.00
_cell.angle_gamma   90.00
#
_symmetry.space_group_name_H-M   'P 1'
#
loop_
_entity.id
_entity.type
_entity.pdbx_description
1 polymer ?
#
loop_
_entity_poly.entity_id
_entity_poly.type
_entity_poly.pdbx_seq_one_letter_code
_entity_poly.pdbx_strand_id
1 'polypeptide(L)'
;MQDADGQRRGGGQGAGHRSHNREGRENTGHSEVRRDDHAGAGRGRAGQERWEGAGGGGDQEDTRNRKLDTGAQKLEGKPLKEVYELEVYRLAEELSDLIWEAYDRWTPKAQNTLGYQRIRSSDSIAANIAEGYGRYTPADRRKFYLYARGSFEDTKAWLRKAIRRSVIPSRDVAKYKALIDCLGPKLNAFIESTGPLT
;
A
#
# COMPACT_ATOMS: atom_id res chain seq x y z
N MET A 1 5.61 -94.11 7.43
CA MET A 1 5.33 -93.21 8.56
C MET A 1 5.05 -91.84 7.94
N GLN A 2 3.86 -91.50 7.46
CA GLN A 2 2.49 -91.63 7.99
C GLN A 2 2.28 -90.93 9.34
N ASP A 3 1.24 -90.08 9.31
CA ASP A 3 0.38 -89.54 10.38
C ASP A 3 0.74 -88.16 10.96
N ALA A 4 -0.19 -87.31 11.39
CA ALA A 4 -1.54 -86.86 10.98
C ALA A 4 -2.04 -85.93 12.12
N ASP A 5 -2.84 -84.93 11.75
CA ASP A 5 -3.98 -84.34 12.48
C ASP A 5 -3.84 -83.63 13.86
N GLY A 6 -4.64 -82.57 14.00
CA GLY A 6 -4.91 -81.95 15.31
C GLY A 6 -5.54 -80.55 15.30
N GLN A 7 -6.80 -80.44 14.84
CA GLN A 7 -7.66 -79.25 14.91
C GLN A 7 -7.98 -78.75 16.32
N ARG A 8 -8.26 -77.43 16.46
CA ARG A 8 -9.38 -76.89 17.27
C ARG A 8 -9.80 -75.46 16.86
N ARG A 9 -11.12 -75.23 16.95
CA ARG A 9 -11.91 -74.07 16.49
C ARG A 9 -12.24 -73.09 17.64
N GLY A 10 -12.64 -71.88 17.26
CA GLY A 10 -13.53 -70.97 18.03
C GLY A 10 -13.12 -69.52 17.80
N GLY A 11 -13.97 -68.52 17.54
CA GLY A 11 -15.41 -68.37 17.46
C GLY A 11 -15.66 -66.90 17.08
N GLY A 12 -16.73 -66.61 16.34
CA GLY A 12 -17.01 -65.26 15.84
C GLY A 12 -17.55 -64.29 16.88
N GLN A 13 -17.52 -62.99 16.54
CA GLN A 13 -18.51 -61.97 16.89
C GLN A 13 -18.20 -60.67 16.14
N GLY A 14 -19.19 -60.15 15.42
CA GLY A 14 -19.17 -58.82 14.86
C GLY A 14 -19.73 -57.79 15.84
N ALA A 15 -19.49 -56.51 15.56
CA ALA A 15 -20.43 -55.41 15.80
C ALA A 15 -19.79 -54.13 15.24
N GLY A 16 -20.50 -53.44 14.35
CA GLY A 16 -20.09 -52.14 13.84
C GLY A 16 -20.21 -51.06 14.90
N HIS A 17 -19.41 -50.00 14.77
CA HIS A 17 -19.66 -48.75 15.46
C HIS A 17 -19.60 -47.56 14.50
N ARG A 18 -20.75 -46.90 14.44
CA ARG A 18 -21.09 -45.63 13.81
C ARG A 18 -20.04 -44.55 14.03
N SER A 19 -19.65 -43.92 12.93
CA SER A 19 -19.09 -42.58 12.88
C SER A 19 -20.16 -41.55 13.26
N HIS A 20 -19.87 -40.71 14.26
CA HIS A 20 -20.64 -39.50 14.54
C HIS A 20 -19.84 -38.29 14.06
N ASN A 21 -20.35 -37.69 12.99
CA ASN A 21 -19.89 -36.41 12.45
C ASN A 21 -20.61 -35.29 13.23
N ARG A 22 -19.85 -34.34 13.78
CA ARG A 22 -20.39 -33.17 14.48
C ARG A 22 -19.67 -31.91 14.02
N GLU A 23 -20.12 -31.36 12.90
CA GLU A 23 -19.93 -29.97 12.49
C GLU A 23 -21.33 -29.34 12.58
N GLY A 24 -21.58 -28.18 13.19
CA GLY A 24 -20.75 -26.99 13.28
C GLY A 24 -21.51 -25.88 12.57
N ARG A 25 -22.49 -25.29 13.27
CA ARG A 25 -23.50 -24.34 12.76
C ARG A 25 -22.92 -23.18 11.94
N GLU A 26 -23.49 -22.97 10.76
CA GLU A 26 -23.37 -21.75 9.95
C GLU A 26 -24.25 -20.65 10.57
N ASN A 27 -23.68 -19.45 10.72
CA ASN A 27 -24.39 -18.24 11.15
C ASN A 27 -24.04 -17.11 10.18
N THR A 28 -24.83 -16.95 9.12
CA THR A 28 -24.74 -15.82 8.19
C THR A 28 -25.84 -14.81 8.55
N GLY A 29 -25.49 -13.86 9.40
CA GLY A 29 -26.31 -12.70 9.74
C GLY A 29 -26.15 -11.60 8.68
N HIS A 30 -27.26 -11.30 8.01
CA HIS A 30 -27.48 -10.14 7.16
C HIS A 30 -27.17 -8.81 7.87
N SER A 31 -26.59 -7.85 7.16
CA SER A 31 -26.76 -6.43 7.48
C SER A 31 -27.11 -5.66 6.20
N GLU A 32 -28.27 -5.02 6.25
CA GLU A 32 -28.91 -4.22 5.20
C GLU A 32 -28.15 -2.92 4.95
N VAL A 33 -28.02 -2.57 3.67
CA VAL A 33 -27.57 -1.26 3.19
C VAL A 33 -28.79 -0.35 3.08
N ARG A 34 -28.89 0.66 3.93
CA ARG A 34 -29.84 1.77 3.76
C ARG A 34 -29.20 2.86 2.89
N ARG A 35 -29.85 3.17 1.77
CA ARG A 35 -29.55 4.31 0.90
C ARG A 35 -30.53 5.42 1.26
N ASP A 36 -30.01 6.57 1.66
CA ASP A 36 -30.79 7.80 1.80
C ASP A 36 -30.39 8.75 0.66
N ASP A 37 -31.28 8.86 -0.33
CA ASP A 37 -31.20 9.82 -1.44
C ASP A 37 -32.03 11.07 -1.10
N HIS A 38 -31.35 12.18 -0.79
CA HIS A 38 -31.97 13.50 -0.71
C HIS A 38 -31.03 14.59 -1.23
N ALA A 39 -31.31 15.12 -2.44
CA ALA A 39 -30.98 16.49 -2.80
C ALA A 39 -31.84 16.94 -3.99
N GLY A 40 -32.80 17.82 -3.70
CA GLY A 40 -33.67 18.45 -4.68
C GLY A 40 -33.05 19.66 -5.36
N ALA A 41 -33.46 19.84 -6.61
CA ALA A 41 -33.83 21.08 -7.30
C ALA A 41 -33.13 22.41 -6.90
N GLY A 42 -32.39 22.96 -7.85
CA GLY A 42 -32.07 24.39 -7.93
C GLY A 42 -31.98 24.85 -9.38
N ARG A 43 -33.08 25.38 -9.93
CA ARG A 43 -33.12 26.08 -11.22
C ARG A 43 -32.66 27.53 -11.01
N GLY A 44 -31.56 27.93 -11.63
CA GLY A 44 -31.05 29.31 -11.68
C GLY A 44 -31.12 29.85 -13.10
N ARG A 45 -31.54 31.11 -13.24
CA ARG A 45 -32.12 31.76 -14.42
C ARG A 45 -31.10 32.16 -15.49
N ALA A 46 -31.57 32.14 -16.75
CA ALA A 46 -31.02 32.84 -17.91
C ALA A 46 -31.74 34.20 -18.12
N GLY A 47 -31.09 35.09 -18.88
CA GLY A 47 -31.61 36.40 -19.36
C GLY A 47 -30.69 37.55 -18.92
N GLN A 48 -29.72 38.03 -19.71
CA GLN A 48 -29.84 38.78 -20.99
C GLN A 48 -30.64 40.07 -20.75
N GLU A 49 -30.02 41.25 -20.77
CA GLU A 49 -29.82 42.20 -21.88
C GLU A 49 -29.10 43.44 -21.23
N ARG A 50 -28.34 44.34 -21.85
CA ARG A 50 -28.49 45.05 -23.12
C ARG A 50 -27.21 45.90 -23.33
N TRP A 51 -26.66 45.93 -24.55
CA TRP A 51 -25.63 46.87 -25.01
C TRP A 51 -26.06 47.43 -26.37
N GLU A 52 -26.25 48.75 -26.45
CA GLU A 52 -26.30 49.58 -27.67
C GLU A 52 -25.69 50.94 -27.22
N GLY A 53 -24.51 51.38 -27.67
CA GLY A 53 -24.19 51.92 -29.01
C GLY A 53 -24.58 53.41 -29.04
N ALA A 54 -23.85 54.43 -29.51
CA ALA A 54 -22.59 54.70 -30.23
C ALA A 54 -22.36 56.24 -30.01
N GLY A 55 -21.29 56.95 -30.39
CA GLY A 55 -20.17 56.73 -31.29
C GLY A 55 -19.40 58.06 -31.50
N GLY A 56 -18.50 58.04 -32.50
CA GLY A 56 -17.73 59.19 -33.04
C GLY A 56 -16.33 59.28 -32.45
N GLY A 57 -15.22 59.16 -33.17
CA GLY A 57 -14.94 59.35 -34.59
C GLY A 57 -13.70 60.25 -34.68
N GLY A 58 -12.62 59.80 -35.34
CA GLY A 58 -11.40 60.59 -35.48
C GLY A 58 -10.20 59.77 -35.94
N ASP A 59 -9.92 59.88 -37.23
CA ASP A 59 -8.82 59.27 -37.97
C ASP A 59 -7.41 59.69 -37.48
N GLN A 60 -6.45 58.75 -37.56
CA GLN A 60 -5.18 58.85 -38.31
C GLN A 60 -4.10 57.93 -37.71
N GLU A 61 -3.57 57.06 -38.57
CA GLU A 61 -2.33 56.30 -38.36
C GLU A 61 -1.15 57.24 -38.12
N ASP A 62 -0.34 57.00 -37.08
CA ASP A 62 1.12 57.11 -37.23
C ASP A 62 1.87 56.28 -36.16
N THR A 63 2.83 55.55 -36.70
CA THR A 63 3.95 54.82 -36.13
C THR A 63 4.28 54.99 -34.63
N ARG A 64 4.31 53.84 -33.93
CA ARG A 64 5.52 53.33 -33.28
C ARG A 64 5.28 51.96 -32.66
N ASN A 65 6.00 50.99 -33.20
CA ASN A 65 6.20 49.66 -32.66
C ASN A 65 6.91 49.76 -31.28
N ARG A 66 6.17 50.10 -30.23
CA ARG A 66 6.63 49.96 -28.85
C ARG A 66 6.33 48.52 -28.46
N LYS A 67 7.32 47.64 -28.66
CA LYS A 67 7.37 46.33 -28.03
C LYS A 67 7.05 46.54 -26.55
N LEU A 68 5.87 46.11 -26.12
CA LEU A 68 5.62 45.85 -24.71
C LEU A 68 6.51 44.66 -24.39
N ASP A 69 7.73 44.94 -23.97
CA ASP A 69 8.53 44.00 -23.20
C ASP A 69 7.81 43.81 -21.87
N THR A 70 6.70 43.06 -21.90
CA THR A 70 6.21 42.38 -20.71
C THR A 70 7.28 41.35 -20.42
N GLY A 71 8.25 41.74 -19.59
CA GLY A 71 9.22 40.88 -18.95
C GLY A 71 8.50 39.88 -18.04
N ALA A 72 7.70 39.01 -18.64
CA ALA A 72 7.31 37.74 -18.07
C ALA A 72 8.59 36.89 -18.07
N GLN A 73 9.45 37.16 -17.08
CA GLN A 73 10.46 36.23 -16.67
C GLN A 73 9.72 34.93 -16.39
N LYS A 74 9.86 33.99 -17.32
CA LYS A 74 9.39 32.62 -17.17
C LYS A 74 9.99 32.15 -15.85
N LEU A 75 9.16 32.03 -14.81
CA LEU A 75 9.53 31.38 -13.57
C LEU A 75 9.81 29.94 -13.96
N GLU A 76 11.06 29.63 -14.32
CA GLU A 76 11.54 28.26 -14.42
C GLU A 76 11.59 27.71 -13.00
N GLY A 77 10.41 27.43 -12.46
CA GLY A 77 10.25 26.73 -11.20
C GLY A 77 10.93 25.39 -11.35
N LYS A 78 11.80 25.05 -10.40
CA LYS A 78 12.38 23.70 -10.32
C LYS A 78 11.24 22.68 -10.49
N PRO A 79 11.39 21.69 -11.40
CA PRO A 79 10.37 20.67 -11.54
C PRO A 79 10.13 20.03 -10.18
N LEU A 80 8.85 19.85 -9.83
CA LEU A 80 8.48 19.10 -8.65
C LEU A 80 9.11 17.71 -8.78
N LYS A 81 9.79 17.26 -7.72
CA LYS A 81 10.31 15.90 -7.72
C LYS A 81 9.15 14.92 -7.83
N GLU A 82 9.35 13.84 -8.54
CA GLU A 82 8.44 12.71 -8.50
C GLU A 82 8.71 11.85 -7.26
N VAL A 83 7.70 11.10 -6.80
CA VAL A 83 7.85 10.29 -5.56
C VAL A 83 9.00 9.28 -5.66
N TYR A 84 9.20 8.66 -6.83
CA TYR A 84 10.25 7.68 -7.07
C TYR A 84 11.65 8.30 -7.03
N GLU A 85 11.76 9.64 -7.09
CA GLU A 85 13.02 10.35 -6.88
C GLU A 85 13.35 10.55 -5.40
N LEU A 86 12.43 10.25 -4.48
CA LEU A 86 12.70 10.32 -3.05
C LEU A 86 13.58 9.14 -2.63
N GLU A 87 14.69 9.43 -1.96
CA GLU A 87 15.60 8.39 -1.47
C GLU A 87 14.91 7.42 -0.50
N VAL A 88 14.05 7.93 0.38
CA VAL A 88 13.27 7.12 1.33
C VAL A 88 12.30 6.15 0.60
N TYR A 89 11.76 6.57 -0.54
CA TYR A 89 10.89 5.74 -1.36
C TYR A 89 11.69 4.62 -2.03
N ARG A 90 12.82 4.96 -2.67
CA ARG A 90 13.70 3.98 -3.31
C ARG A 90 14.23 2.93 -2.34
N LEU A 91 14.64 3.35 -1.14
CA LEU A 91 15.07 2.40 -0.10
C LEU A 91 13.93 1.48 0.39
N ALA A 92 12.69 1.98 0.38
CA ALA A 92 11.53 1.15 0.71
C ALA A 92 11.26 0.11 -0.40
N GLU A 93 11.35 0.50 -1.67
CA GLU A 93 11.24 -0.41 -2.82
C GLU A 93 12.36 -1.46 -2.84
N GLU A 94 13.62 -1.04 -2.67
CA GLU A 94 14.76 -1.95 -2.60
C GLU A 94 14.59 -3.00 -1.49
N LEU A 95 14.03 -2.58 -0.34
CA LEU A 95 13.72 -3.51 0.74
C LEU A 95 12.59 -4.48 0.35
N SER A 96 11.48 -4.00 -0.22
CA SER A 96 10.38 -4.87 -0.65
C SER A 96 10.80 -5.84 -1.75
N ASP A 97 11.59 -5.42 -2.72
CA ASP A 97 12.07 -6.27 -3.82
C ASP A 97 12.97 -7.38 -3.29
N LEU A 98 13.90 -7.04 -2.38
CA LEU A 98 14.76 -8.03 -1.73
C LEU A 98 13.96 -9.07 -0.92
N ILE A 99 12.82 -8.66 -0.37
CA ILE A 99 11.89 -9.54 0.35
C ILE A 99 11.11 -10.42 -0.61
N TRP A 100 10.58 -9.82 -1.69
CA TRP A 100 9.84 -10.49 -2.76
C TRP A 100 10.67 -11.61 -3.36
N GLU A 101 11.89 -11.30 -3.81
CA GLU A 101 12.79 -12.29 -4.41
C GLU A 101 13.16 -13.41 -3.43
N ALA A 102 13.34 -13.08 -2.14
CA ALA A 102 13.67 -14.08 -1.14
C ALA A 102 12.51 -15.02 -0.86
N TYR A 103 11.28 -14.52 -0.86
CA TYR A 103 10.09 -15.30 -0.60
C TYR A 103 9.96 -16.49 -1.56
N ASP A 104 10.26 -16.29 -2.85
CA ASP A 104 10.20 -17.34 -3.87
C ASP A 104 11.16 -18.51 -3.60
N ARG A 105 12.23 -18.27 -2.85
CA ARG A 105 13.24 -19.28 -2.48
C ARG A 105 12.94 -19.99 -1.17
N TRP A 106 11.92 -19.57 -0.43
CA TRP A 106 11.60 -20.15 0.87
C TRP A 106 10.96 -21.54 0.72
N THR A 107 11.15 -22.38 1.74
CA THR A 107 10.43 -23.66 1.79
C THR A 107 8.92 -23.43 1.84
N PRO A 108 8.09 -24.36 1.32
CA PRO A 108 6.63 -24.25 1.41
C PRO A 108 6.13 -24.02 2.84
N LYS A 109 6.78 -24.64 3.85
CA LYS A 109 6.47 -24.41 5.26
C LYS A 109 6.66 -22.95 5.67
N ALA A 110 7.77 -22.32 5.28
CA ALA A 110 8.04 -20.92 5.59
C ALA A 110 7.08 -19.99 4.84
N GLN A 111 6.83 -20.25 3.55
CA GLN A 111 5.86 -19.49 2.75
C GLN A 111 4.45 -19.56 3.36
N ASN A 112 3.99 -20.74 3.78
CA ASN A 112 2.64 -20.92 4.34
C ASN A 112 2.49 -20.35 5.76
N THR A 113 3.56 -20.32 6.55
CA THR A 113 3.49 -19.87 7.97
C THR A 113 3.88 -18.41 8.17
N LEU A 114 4.67 -17.82 7.28
CA LEU A 114 4.98 -16.39 7.28
C LEU A 114 4.07 -15.62 6.30
N GLY A 115 3.74 -16.22 5.15
CA GLY A 115 2.68 -15.79 4.24
C GLY A 115 2.99 -14.55 3.39
N TYR A 116 2.13 -14.32 2.39
CA TYR A 116 2.09 -13.09 1.59
C TYR A 116 1.91 -11.81 2.42
N GLN A 117 1.44 -11.93 3.67
CA GLN A 117 1.34 -10.78 4.57
C GLN A 117 2.68 -10.09 4.82
N ARG A 118 3.82 -10.79 4.67
CA ARG A 118 5.14 -10.18 4.85
C ARG A 118 5.54 -9.31 3.66
N ILE A 119 5.27 -9.79 2.45
CA ILE A 119 5.38 -9.03 1.20
C ILE A 119 4.48 -7.79 1.29
N ARG A 120 3.20 -7.98 1.61
CA ARG A 120 2.25 -6.86 1.75
C ARG A 120 2.70 -5.80 2.76
N SER A 121 3.32 -6.23 3.86
CA SER A 121 3.85 -5.33 4.88
C SER A 121 5.08 -4.54 4.44
N SER A 122 5.91 -5.09 3.54
CA SER A 122 7.04 -4.34 2.99
C SER A 122 6.61 -3.41 1.88
N ASP A 123 5.77 -3.88 0.96
CA ASP A 123 5.26 -3.09 -0.16
C ASP A 123 4.45 -1.88 0.34
N SER A 124 3.75 -2.04 1.46
CA SER A 124 2.98 -0.96 2.06
C SER A 124 3.83 0.20 2.56
N ILE A 125 5.15 0.03 2.75
CA ILE A 125 6.03 1.14 3.13
C ILE A 125 6.09 2.16 1.99
N ALA A 126 6.48 1.72 0.80
CA ALA A 126 6.56 2.57 -0.40
C ALA A 126 5.18 3.07 -0.82
N ALA A 127 4.15 2.21 -0.77
CA ALA A 127 2.78 2.60 -1.11
C ALA A 127 2.25 3.73 -0.22
N ASN A 128 2.47 3.65 1.10
CA ASN A 128 2.07 4.73 2.01
C ASN A 128 2.91 6.00 1.81
N ILE A 129 4.20 5.89 1.46
CA ILE A 129 5.01 7.06 1.11
C ILE A 129 4.43 7.75 -0.13
N ALA A 130 4.09 7.01 -1.18
CA ALA A 130 3.48 7.57 -2.39
C ALA A 130 2.10 8.16 -2.14
N GLU A 131 1.26 7.46 -1.39
CA GLU A 131 -0.08 7.95 -1.06
C GLU A 131 -0.01 9.24 -0.23
N GLY A 132 0.89 9.28 0.76
CA GLY A 132 1.18 10.49 1.53
C GLY A 132 1.73 11.60 0.63
N TYR A 133 2.66 11.31 -0.28
CA TYR A 133 3.25 12.30 -1.20
C TYR A 133 2.18 13.03 -2.03
N GLY A 134 1.15 12.30 -2.46
CA GLY A 134 0.03 12.83 -3.22
C GLY A 134 -0.99 13.65 -2.41
N ARG A 135 -0.90 13.72 -1.07
CA ARG A 135 -1.85 14.49 -0.26
C ARG A 135 -1.56 15.99 -0.29
N TYR A 136 -2.61 16.80 -0.16
CA TYR A 136 -2.50 18.26 -0.20
C TYR A 136 -1.94 18.86 1.09
N THR A 137 -2.41 18.41 2.26
CA THR A 137 -2.08 19.06 3.52
C THR A 137 -0.99 18.30 4.29
N PRO A 138 -0.05 19.00 4.94
CA PRO A 138 0.98 18.39 5.78
C PRO A 138 0.45 17.35 6.78
N ALA A 139 -0.66 17.66 7.45
CA ALA A 139 -1.28 16.76 8.42
C ALA A 139 -1.77 15.45 7.79
N ASP A 140 -2.34 15.50 6.57
CA ASP A 140 -2.80 14.31 5.88
C ASP A 140 -1.63 13.47 5.34
N ARG A 141 -0.60 14.12 4.77
CA ARG A 141 0.67 13.44 4.38
C ARG A 141 1.26 12.65 5.54
N ARG A 142 1.36 13.29 6.71
CA ARG A 142 1.98 12.73 7.91
C ARG A 142 1.27 11.45 8.38
N LYS A 143 -0.06 11.36 8.27
CA LYS A 143 -0.81 10.14 8.62
C LYS A 143 -0.33 8.94 7.83
N PHE A 144 -0.20 9.08 6.51
CA PHE A 144 0.32 8.01 5.65
C PHE A 144 1.77 7.67 5.95
N TYR A 145 2.62 8.68 6.20
CA TYR A 145 4.02 8.40 6.56
C TYR A 145 4.15 7.67 7.92
N LEU A 146 3.24 7.91 8.86
CA LEU A 146 3.16 7.13 10.09
C LEU A 146 2.70 5.68 9.83
N TYR A 147 1.79 5.45 8.88
CA TYR A 147 1.45 4.08 8.43
C TYR A 147 2.63 3.38 7.74
N ALA A 148 3.43 4.11 6.95
CA ALA A 148 4.67 3.60 6.38
C ALA A 148 5.64 3.17 7.49
N ARG A 149 5.80 3.98 8.55
CA ARG A 149 6.61 3.63 9.73
C ARG A 149 6.08 2.40 10.46
N GLY A 150 4.76 2.28 10.64
CA GLY A 150 4.15 1.07 11.21
C GLY A 150 4.47 -0.17 10.39
N SER A 151 4.29 -0.08 9.07
CA SER A 151 4.63 -1.14 8.10
C SER A 151 6.12 -1.52 8.13
N PHE A 152 7.00 -0.54 8.35
CA PHE A 152 8.44 -0.76 8.50
C PHE A 152 8.78 -1.51 9.80
N GLU A 153 8.16 -1.16 10.93
CA GLU A 153 8.35 -1.89 12.18
C GLU A 153 7.86 -3.34 12.10
N ASP A 154 6.68 -3.56 11.51
CA ASP A 154 6.17 -4.89 11.23
C ASP A 154 7.13 -5.67 10.32
N THR A 155 7.71 -4.98 9.33
CA THR A 155 8.70 -5.55 8.42
C THR A 155 9.94 -6.08 9.15
N LYS A 156 10.53 -5.25 10.03
CA LYS A 156 11.66 -5.64 10.86
C LYS A 156 11.33 -6.80 11.80
N ALA A 157 10.15 -6.78 12.42
CA ALA A 157 9.74 -7.79 13.38
C ALA A 157 9.71 -9.19 12.73
N TRP A 158 9.22 -9.29 11.49
CA TRP A 158 9.21 -10.57 10.79
C TRP A 158 10.56 -10.95 10.20
N LEU A 159 11.36 -10.00 9.68
CA LEU A 159 12.72 -10.28 9.21
C LEU A 159 13.56 -10.89 10.34
N ARG A 160 13.47 -10.32 11.55
CA ARG A 160 14.12 -10.89 12.75
C ARG A 160 13.70 -12.33 13.01
N LYS A 161 12.42 -12.66 12.80
CA LYS A 161 11.87 -14.01 12.97
C LYS A 161 12.37 -14.96 11.86
N ALA A 162 12.41 -14.51 10.61
CA ALA A 162 12.89 -15.29 9.46
C ALA A 162 14.39 -15.61 9.61
N ILE A 163 15.20 -14.65 10.04
CA ILE A 163 16.63 -14.83 10.33
C ILE A 163 16.83 -15.82 11.48
N ARG A 164 16.13 -15.65 12.61
CA ARG A 164 16.23 -16.57 13.75
C ARG A 164 15.82 -18.01 13.42
N ARG A 165 14.91 -18.18 12.45
CA ARG A 165 14.43 -19.48 11.97
C ARG A 165 15.28 -20.04 10.82
N SER A 166 16.39 -19.38 10.47
CA SER A 166 17.26 -19.73 9.34
C SER A 166 16.52 -19.85 8.01
N VAL A 167 15.40 -19.13 7.85
CA VAL A 167 14.68 -19.01 6.59
C VAL A 167 15.44 -18.09 5.64
N ILE A 168 15.98 -16.99 6.18
CA ILE A 168 16.94 -16.15 5.49
C ILE A 168 18.35 -16.70 5.80
N PRO A 169 19.15 -17.07 4.79
CA PRO A 169 20.51 -17.54 4.98
C PRO A 169 21.40 -16.47 5.62
N SER A 170 22.32 -16.87 6.50
CA SER A 170 23.23 -15.94 7.20
C SER A 170 24.03 -15.03 6.25
N ARG A 171 24.40 -15.53 5.06
CA ARG A 171 25.10 -14.75 4.01
C ARG A 171 24.30 -13.55 3.48
N ASP A 172 22.97 -13.59 3.58
CA ASP A 172 22.09 -12.55 3.03
C ASP A 172 21.66 -11.54 4.10
N VAL A 173 21.83 -11.85 5.39
CA VAL A 173 21.43 -11.00 6.53
C VAL A 173 22.01 -9.59 6.44
N ALA A 174 23.27 -9.46 6.01
CA ALA A 174 23.94 -8.16 5.90
C ALA A 174 23.22 -7.20 4.93
N LYS A 175 22.62 -7.72 3.85
CA LYS A 175 21.89 -6.93 2.85
C LYS A 175 20.64 -6.29 3.46
N TYR A 176 19.82 -7.09 4.15
CA TYR A 176 18.63 -6.60 4.85
C TYR A 176 18.99 -5.58 5.93
N LYS A 177 20.05 -5.85 6.70
CA LYS A 177 20.49 -4.95 7.78
C LYS A 177 20.91 -3.60 7.22
N ALA A 178 21.67 -3.57 6.12
CA ALA A 178 22.08 -2.33 5.50
C ALA A 178 20.88 -1.48 5.05
N LEU A 179 19.90 -2.09 4.38
CA LEU A 179 18.68 -1.39 3.97
C LEU A 179 17.87 -0.87 5.15
N ILE A 180 17.69 -1.68 6.20
CA ILE A 180 16.98 -1.28 7.43
C ILE A 180 17.67 -0.09 8.11
N ASP A 181 18.99 -0.16 8.26
CA ASP A 181 19.78 0.87 8.95
C ASP A 181 19.79 2.19 8.16
N CYS A 182 19.66 2.14 6.83
CA CYS A 182 19.52 3.32 5.98
C CYS A 182 18.09 3.87 5.96
N LEU A 183 17.09 2.99 5.77
CA LEU A 183 15.69 3.38 5.61
C LEU A 183 15.10 3.99 6.88
N GLY A 184 15.36 3.40 8.05
CA GLY A 184 14.74 3.82 9.31
C GLY A 184 14.97 5.30 9.65
N PRO A 185 16.23 5.78 9.74
CA PRO A 185 16.53 7.17 10.01
C PRO A 185 15.96 8.13 8.95
N LYS A 186 16.03 7.75 7.66
CA LYS A 186 15.51 8.58 6.56
C LYS A 186 13.99 8.69 6.59
N LEU A 187 13.29 7.61 6.91
CA LEU A 187 11.84 7.62 7.09
C LEU A 187 11.42 8.50 8.26
N ASN A 188 12.11 8.43 9.39
CA ASN A 188 11.83 9.29 10.53
C ASN A 188 12.08 10.76 10.20
N ALA A 189 13.22 11.09 9.59
CA ALA A 189 13.53 12.44 9.15
C ALA A 189 12.51 12.96 8.14
N PHE A 190 12.06 12.11 7.21
CA PHE A 190 11.02 12.45 6.24
C PHE A 190 9.68 12.79 6.91
N ILE A 191 9.24 11.96 7.88
CA ILE A 191 8.05 12.23 8.70
C ILE A 191 8.20 13.55 9.44
N GLU A 192 9.31 13.77 10.13
CA GLU A 192 9.57 15.00 10.90
C GLU A 192 9.56 16.26 10.03
N SER A 193 10.17 16.20 8.85
CA SER A 193 10.23 17.31 7.89
C SER A 193 8.86 17.72 7.32
N THR A 194 7.84 16.87 7.48
CA THR A 194 6.48 17.13 6.96
C THR A 194 5.72 18.17 7.79
N GLY A 195 6.11 18.43 9.04
CA GLY A 195 5.47 19.43 9.93
C GLY A 195 4.90 18.83 11.22
N PRO A 196 4.56 19.67 12.22
CA PRO A 196 4.17 19.23 13.57
C PRO A 196 2.81 18.51 13.61
N LEU A 197 2.59 17.70 14.65
CA LEU A 197 1.26 17.20 15.00
C LEU A 197 0.47 18.36 15.61
N THR A 198 -0.40 18.97 14.82
CA THR A 198 -1.39 19.95 15.31
C THR A 198 -2.60 19.24 15.89
#